data_AF-A0A7X0XBE2-F1
#
_entry.id   AF-A0A7X0XBE2-F1
#
_cell.length_a   1.000
_cell.length_b   1.000
_cell.length_c   1.000
_cell.angle_alpha   90.00
_cell.angle_beta   90.00
_cell.angle_gamma   90.00
#
_symmetry.space_group_name_H-M   'P 1'
#
loop_
_entity.id
_entity.type
_entity.pdbx_description
1 polymer ?
#
loop_
_entity_poly.entity_id
_entity_poly.type
_entity_poly.pdbx_seq_one_letter_code
_entity_poly.pdbx_strand_id
1 'polypeptide(L)'
;MANLSYSAGTISVPQVIINQHTNAIKDLFILIHSELNPCNYNTSFELESVIGIQPSPDDTGTFQIDFYGTGRWAYNNNVIFFFETLFDDLKTTQYANLINELAPYDNLLTFSYTDYEASSEYLVEETLIIGIDWSDNEIKTKVTKHDITEYDITAKKLIEFGYYEEAYDAENAKELINHSEFLNLLSDSVPADVITEDFLVKAWKENVRYVYDGEALFDNVLTSMIEYYESAHL
;
A
#
# COMPACT_ATOMS: atom_id res chain seq x y z
N MET A 1 16.91 -12.69 -10.75
CA MET A 1 15.57 -12.96 -10.19
C MET A 1 14.69 -11.80 -10.59
N ALA A 2 13.40 -12.02 -10.93
CA ALA A 2 12.51 -10.89 -11.18
C ALA A 2 12.11 -10.32 -9.83
N ASN A 3 12.27 -9.02 -9.65
CA ASN A 3 11.87 -8.35 -8.42
C ASN A 3 10.35 -8.41 -8.31
N LEU A 4 9.88 -8.79 -7.12
CA LEU A 4 8.48 -8.76 -6.76
C LEU A 4 8.22 -7.41 -6.11
N SER A 5 7.25 -6.67 -6.62
CA SER A 5 6.78 -5.46 -5.96
C SER A 5 5.64 -5.82 -5.01
N TYR A 6 5.60 -5.14 -3.86
CA TYR A 6 4.50 -5.23 -2.91
C TYR A 6 3.67 -3.95 -2.99
N SER A 7 2.37 -4.13 -3.14
CA SER A 7 1.45 -3.00 -3.29
C SER A 7 0.31 -3.14 -2.30
N ALA A 8 -0.05 -2.02 -1.68
CA ALA A 8 -1.20 -1.93 -0.80
C ALA A 8 -2.00 -0.70 -1.21
N GLY A 9 -3.32 -0.79 -1.10
CA GLY A 9 -4.16 0.27 -1.61
C GLY A 9 -5.62 0.06 -1.30
N THR A 10 -6.44 0.85 -1.99
CA THR A 10 -7.86 0.96 -1.74
C THR A 10 -8.64 0.96 -3.05
N ILE A 11 -9.78 0.29 -3.05
CA ILE A 11 -10.81 0.39 -4.09
C ILE A 11 -11.97 1.17 -3.49
N SER A 12 -12.33 2.30 -4.09
CA SER A 12 -13.39 3.16 -3.60
C SER A 12 -14.49 3.42 -4.61
N VAL A 13 -15.72 3.55 -4.10
CA VAL A 13 -16.93 3.81 -4.89
C VAL A 13 -17.68 4.98 -4.25
N PRO A 14 -18.08 6.00 -5.02
CA PRO A 14 -18.92 7.07 -4.50
C PRO A 14 -20.22 6.51 -3.90
N GLN A 15 -20.56 6.93 -2.68
CA GLN A 15 -21.73 6.42 -1.96
C GLN A 15 -23.04 6.70 -2.71
N VAL A 16 -23.08 7.76 -3.51
CA VAL A 16 -24.21 8.08 -4.40
C VAL A 16 -24.52 6.97 -5.41
N ILE A 17 -23.49 6.27 -5.89
CA ILE A 17 -23.64 5.14 -6.83
C ILE A 17 -24.11 3.91 -6.06
N ILE A 18 -23.53 3.64 -4.88
CA ILE A 18 -23.97 2.53 -4.02
C ILE A 18 -25.43 2.67 -3.63
N ASN A 19 -25.87 3.88 -3.27
CA ASN A 19 -27.25 4.15 -2.88
C ASN A 19 -28.26 3.86 -4.01
N GLN A 20 -27.83 3.99 -5.26
CA GLN A 20 -28.67 3.76 -6.44
C GLN A 20 -28.57 2.33 -6.99
N HIS A 21 -27.38 1.72 -6.88
CA HIS A 21 -27.02 0.49 -7.59
C HIS A 21 -26.32 -0.54 -6.68
N THR A 22 -26.73 -0.65 -5.41
CA THR A 22 -26.05 -1.50 -4.40
C THR A 22 -25.76 -2.92 -4.91
N ASN A 23 -26.74 -3.57 -5.54
CA ASN A 23 -26.59 -4.94 -6.02
C ASN A 23 -25.62 -5.02 -7.20
N ALA A 24 -25.70 -4.11 -8.16
CA ALA A 24 -24.77 -4.07 -9.29
C ALA A 24 -23.33 -3.82 -8.83
N ILE A 25 -23.12 -2.99 -7.80
CA ILE A 25 -21.80 -2.78 -7.20
C ILE A 25 -21.30 -4.06 -6.50
N LYS A 26 -22.15 -4.78 -5.76
CA LYS A 26 -21.76 -6.07 -5.17
C LYS A 26 -21.35 -7.08 -6.22
N ASP A 27 -22.15 -7.20 -7.29
CA ASP A 27 -21.87 -8.11 -8.40
C ASP A 27 -20.55 -7.73 -9.12
N LEU A 28 -20.27 -6.43 -9.26
CA LEU A 28 -19.01 -5.93 -9.82
C LEU A 28 -17.82 -6.36 -8.96
N PHE A 29 -17.89 -6.19 -7.64
CA PHE A 29 -16.81 -6.60 -6.74
C PHE A 29 -16.61 -8.13 -6.72
N ILE A 30 -17.70 -8.91 -6.80
CA ILE A 30 -17.62 -10.38 -6.91
C ILE A 30 -16.87 -10.78 -8.19
N LEU A 31 -17.17 -10.13 -9.30
CA LEU A 31 -16.48 -10.35 -10.56
C LEU A 31 -14.99 -9.94 -10.47
N ILE A 32 -14.71 -8.74 -9.96
CA ILE A 32 -13.33 -8.27 -9.78
C ILE A 32 -12.55 -9.31 -8.96
N HIS A 33 -13.13 -9.79 -7.87
CA HIS A 33 -12.50 -10.81 -7.03
C HIS A 33 -12.30 -12.16 -7.77
N SER A 34 -13.24 -12.59 -8.63
CA SER A 34 -13.09 -13.85 -9.37
C SER A 34 -11.99 -13.77 -10.42
N GLU A 35 -11.87 -12.63 -11.11
CA GLU A 35 -10.91 -12.44 -12.21
C GLU A 35 -9.49 -12.14 -11.73
N LEU A 36 -9.33 -11.58 -10.53
CA LEU A 36 -8.00 -11.38 -9.94
C LEU A 36 -7.37 -12.70 -9.44
N ASN A 37 -8.19 -13.58 -8.84
CA ASN A 37 -7.72 -14.82 -8.20
C ASN A 37 -6.88 -15.80 -9.07
N PRO A 38 -7.09 -15.96 -10.38
CA PRO A 38 -6.31 -16.88 -11.21
C PRO A 38 -4.92 -16.35 -11.66
N CYS A 39 -4.55 -15.10 -11.37
CA CYS A 39 -3.29 -14.52 -11.84
C CYS A 39 -2.08 -14.89 -10.96
N ASN A 40 -0.93 -15.23 -11.58
CA ASN A 40 0.33 -15.54 -10.86
C ASN A 40 0.87 -14.34 -10.04
N TYR A 41 0.50 -13.12 -10.43
CA TYR A 41 0.71 -11.86 -9.72
C TYR A 41 -0.68 -11.29 -9.49
N ASN A 42 -1.08 -11.15 -8.23
CA ASN A 42 -2.49 -11.05 -7.88
C ASN A 42 -2.76 -9.81 -7.03
N THR A 43 -3.98 -9.30 -7.16
CA THR A 43 -4.62 -8.32 -6.28
C THR A 43 -5.70 -9.02 -5.48
N SER A 44 -5.60 -8.98 -4.16
CA SER A 44 -6.54 -9.66 -3.26
C SER A 44 -7.16 -8.66 -2.29
N PHE A 45 -8.45 -8.81 -2.03
CA PHE A 45 -9.18 -8.09 -0.99
C PHE A 45 -10.20 -9.01 -0.34
N GLU A 46 -10.65 -8.65 0.86
CA GLU A 46 -11.59 -9.47 1.61
C GLU A 46 -13.03 -9.31 1.05
N LEU A 47 -13.55 -10.40 0.46
CA LEU A 47 -14.92 -10.40 -0.10
C LEU A 47 -16.01 -10.20 0.97
N GLU A 48 -15.73 -10.50 2.25
CA GLU A 48 -16.67 -10.27 3.36
C GLU A 48 -17.05 -8.79 3.48
N SER A 49 -16.12 -7.88 3.20
CA SER A 49 -16.33 -6.43 3.15
C SER A 49 -17.35 -6.02 2.08
N VAL A 50 -17.47 -6.79 0.99
CA VAL A 50 -18.44 -6.57 -0.09
C VAL A 50 -19.86 -6.98 0.33
N ILE A 51 -19.97 -8.06 1.11
CA ILE A 51 -21.27 -8.52 1.64
C ILE A 51 -21.91 -7.44 2.51
N GLY A 52 -21.07 -6.71 3.26
CA GLY A 52 -21.45 -5.61 4.14
C GLY A 52 -21.89 -4.32 3.45
N ILE A 53 -21.75 -4.18 2.12
CA ILE A 53 -22.18 -2.95 1.42
C ILE A 53 -23.68 -2.75 1.62
N GLN A 54 -24.06 -1.59 2.16
CA GLN A 54 -25.44 -1.17 2.35
C GLN A 54 -25.61 0.27 1.86
N PRO A 55 -26.80 0.62 1.36
CA PRO A 55 -27.11 2.01 1.06
C PRO A 55 -27.13 2.84 2.36
N SER A 56 -26.56 4.03 2.27
CA SER A 56 -26.55 5.05 3.31
C SER A 56 -27.00 6.37 2.67
N PRO A 57 -28.33 6.64 2.61
CA PRO A 57 -28.90 7.74 1.83
C PRO A 57 -28.40 9.13 2.22
N ASP A 58 -27.98 9.30 3.47
CA ASP A 58 -27.51 10.56 4.04
C ASP A 58 -25.99 10.75 3.87
N ASP A 59 -25.28 9.73 3.39
CA ASP A 59 -23.83 9.74 3.21
C ASP A 59 -23.45 10.06 1.76
N THR A 60 -22.61 11.08 1.59
CA THR A 60 -22.08 11.55 0.30
C THR A 60 -20.60 11.21 0.13
N GLY A 61 -20.03 10.43 1.04
CA GLY A 61 -18.64 10.01 1.01
C GLY A 61 -18.37 8.91 -0.01
N THR A 62 -17.36 8.11 0.29
CA THR A 62 -16.95 6.96 -0.51
C THR A 62 -16.95 5.72 0.36
N PHE A 63 -17.53 4.64 -0.17
CA PHE A 63 -17.25 3.31 0.35
C PHE A 63 -15.85 2.90 -0.09
N GLN A 64 -15.10 2.24 0.79
CA GLN A 64 -13.72 1.86 0.55
C GLN A 64 -13.50 0.41 0.98
N ILE A 65 -12.72 -0.32 0.19
CA ILE A 65 -12.18 -1.63 0.55
C ILE A 65 -10.67 -1.58 0.38
N ASP A 66 -9.94 -2.10 1.36
CA ASP A 66 -8.50 -2.23 1.27
C ASP A 66 -8.14 -3.50 0.48
N PHE A 67 -7.04 -3.44 -0.27
CA PHE A 67 -6.51 -4.56 -1.03
C PHE A 67 -4.99 -4.64 -0.86
N TYR A 68 -4.47 -5.84 -1.16
CA TYR A 68 -3.03 -6.10 -1.25
C TYR A 68 -2.72 -6.77 -2.57
N GLY A 69 -1.59 -6.39 -3.16
CA GLY A 69 -1.17 -6.86 -4.47
C GLY A 69 0.31 -7.24 -4.51
N THR A 70 0.65 -8.12 -5.45
CA THR A 70 2.05 -8.35 -5.83
C THR A 70 2.21 -8.16 -7.33
N GLY A 71 3.27 -7.47 -7.73
CA GLY A 71 3.62 -7.23 -9.12
C GLY A 71 4.93 -7.89 -9.54
N ARG A 72 5.15 -8.00 -10.85
CA ARG A 72 6.47 -8.30 -11.41
C ARG A 72 6.93 -7.07 -12.18
N TRP A 73 8.08 -6.52 -11.80
CA TRP A 73 8.67 -5.29 -12.36
C TRP A 73 7.92 -3.98 -12.07
N ALA A 74 6.60 -3.95 -12.22
CA ALA A 74 5.76 -2.84 -11.78
C ALA A 74 4.32 -3.34 -11.66
N TYR A 75 3.68 -3.06 -10.53
CA TYR A 75 2.30 -3.50 -10.30
C TYR A 75 1.31 -2.84 -11.26
N ASN A 76 1.61 -1.62 -11.73
CA ASN A 76 0.74 -0.84 -12.60
C ASN A 76 0.36 -1.49 -13.93
N ASN A 77 1.30 -2.19 -14.58
CA ASN A 77 1.05 -2.89 -15.83
C ASN A 77 0.02 -4.01 -15.64
N ASN A 78 -0.01 -4.63 -14.46
CA ASN A 78 -0.98 -5.68 -14.14
C ASN A 78 -2.36 -5.07 -13.91
N VAL A 79 -2.44 -3.94 -13.20
CA VAL A 79 -3.71 -3.30 -12.81
C VAL A 79 -4.40 -2.65 -14.00
N ILE A 80 -3.67 -1.90 -14.83
CA ILE A 80 -4.24 -1.24 -16.00
C ILE A 80 -4.77 -2.30 -16.98
N PHE A 81 -3.95 -3.29 -17.30
CA PHE A 81 -4.37 -4.37 -18.19
C PHE A 81 -5.58 -5.12 -17.63
N PHE A 82 -5.57 -5.46 -16.34
CA PHE A 82 -6.71 -6.08 -15.66
C PHE A 82 -7.98 -5.26 -15.85
N PHE A 83 -7.97 -3.96 -15.54
CA PHE A 83 -9.15 -3.13 -15.70
C PHE A 83 -9.51 -2.92 -17.15
N GLU A 84 -8.61 -2.94 -18.12
CA GLU A 84 -8.99 -2.88 -19.54
C GLU A 84 -9.66 -4.18 -20.01
N THR A 85 -9.26 -5.33 -19.45
CA THR A 85 -9.76 -6.66 -19.87
C THR A 85 -10.85 -7.25 -18.98
N LEU A 86 -11.14 -6.66 -17.81
CA LEU A 86 -12.13 -7.15 -16.82
C LEU A 86 -13.51 -7.43 -17.45
N PHE A 87 -13.83 -6.76 -18.56
CA PHE A 87 -15.11 -6.86 -19.25
C PHE A 87 -15.08 -7.71 -20.53
N ASP A 88 -13.90 -8.19 -20.97
CA ASP A 88 -13.83 -9.10 -22.12
C ASP A 88 -14.53 -10.45 -21.82
N ASP A 89 -14.53 -10.89 -20.56
CA ASP A 89 -15.29 -12.06 -20.09
C ASP A 89 -16.78 -11.77 -19.82
N LEU A 90 -17.17 -10.49 -19.76
CA LEU A 90 -18.54 -10.03 -19.58
C LEU A 90 -19.35 -9.94 -20.88
N LYS A 91 -18.77 -10.32 -22.02
CA LYS A 91 -19.47 -10.48 -23.31
C LYS A 91 -20.55 -11.58 -23.28
N THR A 92 -20.74 -12.26 -22.15
CA THR A 92 -21.85 -13.18 -21.90
C THR A 92 -23.10 -12.43 -21.40
N THR A 93 -24.30 -12.89 -21.78
CA THR A 93 -25.59 -12.27 -21.41
C THR A 93 -25.84 -12.11 -19.91
N GLN A 94 -25.00 -12.71 -19.08
CA GLN A 94 -25.13 -12.76 -17.63
C GLN A 94 -24.95 -11.39 -16.95
N TYR A 95 -24.17 -10.48 -17.53
CA TYR A 95 -23.80 -9.21 -16.89
C TYR A 95 -24.29 -7.95 -17.63
N ALA A 96 -25.14 -8.12 -18.64
CA ALA A 96 -25.70 -7.01 -19.41
C ALA A 96 -26.45 -5.99 -18.53
N ASN A 97 -27.11 -6.43 -17.45
CA ASN A 97 -27.82 -5.55 -16.53
C ASN A 97 -26.87 -4.71 -15.68
N LEU A 98 -25.80 -5.31 -15.16
CA LEU A 98 -24.76 -4.61 -14.41
C LEU A 98 -24.15 -3.48 -15.23
N ILE A 99 -23.86 -3.76 -16.50
CA ILE A 99 -23.31 -2.77 -17.43
C ILE A 99 -24.29 -1.63 -17.65
N ASN A 100 -25.56 -1.92 -17.94
CA ASN A 100 -26.56 -0.88 -18.20
C ASN A 100 -26.78 0.05 -17.00
N GLU A 101 -26.71 -0.51 -15.78
CA GLU A 101 -26.87 0.26 -14.55
C GLU A 101 -25.66 1.17 -14.25
N LEU A 102 -24.44 0.72 -14.57
CA LEU A 102 -23.20 1.40 -14.19
C LEU A 102 -22.56 2.22 -15.33
N ALA A 103 -22.97 2.01 -16.59
CA ALA A 103 -22.48 2.72 -17.76
C ALA A 103 -22.58 4.27 -17.70
N PRO A 104 -23.57 4.88 -17.02
CA PRO A 104 -23.65 6.34 -16.93
C PRO A 104 -22.53 7.00 -16.11
N TYR A 105 -21.70 6.23 -15.39
CA TYR A 105 -20.69 6.76 -14.46
C TYR A 105 -19.27 6.64 -15.03
N ASP A 106 -18.67 7.78 -15.40
CA ASP A 106 -17.26 7.86 -15.82
C ASP A 106 -16.28 7.67 -14.65
N ASN A 107 -16.74 7.91 -13.41
CA ASN A 107 -15.98 7.74 -12.17
C ASN A 107 -16.65 6.66 -11.31
N LEU A 108 -16.72 5.43 -11.85
CA LEU A 108 -17.38 4.31 -11.19
C LEU A 108 -16.57 3.80 -10.00
N LEU A 109 -15.29 3.48 -10.23
CA LEU A 109 -14.36 3.04 -9.20
C LEU A 109 -13.14 3.96 -9.19
N THR A 110 -12.56 4.17 -8.02
CA THR A 110 -11.21 4.71 -7.89
C THR A 110 -10.33 3.64 -7.25
N PHE A 111 -9.21 3.35 -7.90
CA PHE A 111 -8.23 2.38 -7.46
C PHE A 111 -6.93 3.12 -7.14
N SER A 112 -6.56 3.19 -5.86
CA SER A 112 -5.43 3.99 -5.39
C SER A 112 -4.48 3.12 -4.59
N TYR A 113 -3.19 3.14 -4.94
CA TYR A 113 -2.19 2.30 -4.30
C TYR A 113 -0.82 2.92 -4.30
N THR A 114 0.02 2.39 -3.41
CA THR A 114 1.44 2.56 -3.47
C THR A 114 2.10 1.28 -3.96
N ASP A 115 3.11 1.40 -4.81
CA ASP A 115 3.94 0.30 -5.27
C ASP A 115 5.38 0.51 -4.75
N TYR A 116 5.87 -0.49 -4.03
CA TYR A 116 7.23 -0.53 -3.53
C TYR A 116 7.97 -1.73 -4.10
N GLU A 117 9.07 -1.46 -4.79
CA GLU A 117 10.04 -2.45 -5.19
C GLU A 117 11.37 -2.13 -4.50
N ALA A 118 11.88 -3.07 -3.69
CA ALA A 118 13.10 -2.89 -2.87
C ALA A 118 14.39 -2.59 -3.68
N SER A 119 14.35 -2.79 -4.99
CA SER A 119 15.43 -2.49 -5.94
C SER A 119 15.14 -1.30 -6.87
N SER A 120 13.98 -0.67 -6.73
CA SER A 120 13.68 0.62 -7.37
C SER A 120 14.38 1.75 -6.63
N GLU A 121 14.59 2.89 -7.30
CA GLU A 121 15.09 4.12 -6.66
C GLU A 121 13.93 4.98 -6.10
N TYR A 122 12.69 4.64 -6.46
CA TYR A 122 11.49 5.41 -6.16
C TYR A 122 10.31 4.54 -5.70
N LEU A 123 9.47 5.12 -4.84
CA LEU A 123 8.12 4.68 -4.53
C LEU A 123 7.15 5.33 -5.51
N VAL A 124 6.14 4.59 -5.94
CA VAL A 124 5.09 5.14 -6.80
C VAL A 124 3.77 5.12 -6.07
N GLU A 125 3.09 6.25 -6.03
CA GLU A 125 1.67 6.34 -5.69
C GLU A 125 0.89 6.51 -6.99
N GLU A 126 -0.06 5.61 -7.24
CA GLU A 126 -0.90 5.65 -8.43
C GLU A 126 -2.37 5.72 -8.05
N THR A 127 -3.12 6.51 -8.82
CA THR A 127 -4.59 6.56 -8.74
C THR A 127 -5.17 6.38 -10.14
N LEU A 128 -6.01 5.37 -10.28
CA LEU A 128 -6.75 5.06 -11.48
C LEU A 128 -8.22 5.34 -11.23
N ILE A 129 -8.85 6.14 -12.09
CA ILE A 129 -10.31 6.27 -12.12
C ILE A 129 -10.81 5.38 -13.24
N ILE A 130 -11.70 4.45 -12.88
CA ILE A 130 -12.27 3.46 -13.79
C ILE A 130 -13.71 3.85 -14.10
N GLY A 131 -14.03 3.84 -15.39
CA GLY A 131 -15.39 3.97 -15.91
C GLY A 131 -15.72 2.84 -16.86
N ILE A 132 -16.98 2.79 -17.30
CA ILE A 132 -17.43 1.87 -18.35
C ILE A 132 -17.57 2.65 -19.65
N ASP A 133 -17.09 2.06 -20.74
CA ASP A 133 -17.18 2.62 -22.08
C ASP A 133 -18.05 1.75 -22.98
N TRP A 134 -18.87 2.41 -23.79
CA TRP A 134 -19.63 1.77 -24.85
C TRP A 134 -19.14 2.29 -26.19
N SER A 135 -18.19 1.57 -26.79
CA SER A 135 -17.55 1.94 -28.05
C SER A 135 -17.54 0.76 -29.00
N ASP A 136 -17.72 0.99 -30.29
CA ASP A 136 -17.57 -0.04 -31.32
C ASP A 136 -18.45 -1.30 -31.14
N ASN A 137 -19.67 -1.13 -30.60
CA ASN A 137 -20.59 -2.23 -30.21
C ASN A 137 -20.03 -3.20 -29.15
N GLU A 138 -18.96 -2.82 -28.47
CA GLU A 138 -18.38 -3.57 -27.36
C GLU A 138 -18.47 -2.76 -26.07
N ILE A 139 -18.65 -3.47 -24.96
CA ILE A 139 -18.58 -2.89 -23.62
C ILE A 139 -17.20 -3.21 -23.08
N LYS A 140 -16.49 -2.18 -22.65
CA LYS A 140 -15.18 -2.32 -22.00
C LYS A 140 -15.11 -1.41 -20.79
N THR A 141 -14.33 -1.76 -19.80
CA THR A 141 -13.86 -0.80 -18.82
C THR A 141 -12.76 0.05 -19.43
N LYS A 142 -12.68 1.30 -18.99
CA LYS A 142 -11.61 2.21 -19.37
C LYS A 142 -11.06 2.89 -18.14
N VAL A 143 -9.76 3.11 -18.15
CA VAL A 143 -9.12 4.07 -17.25
C VAL A 143 -9.45 5.46 -17.79
N THR A 144 -10.33 6.19 -17.11
CA THR A 144 -10.73 7.56 -17.50
C THR A 144 -9.74 8.60 -17.02
N LYS A 145 -9.00 8.29 -15.96
CA LYS A 145 -7.91 9.12 -15.43
C LYS A 145 -6.84 8.22 -14.80
N HIS A 146 -5.57 8.61 -15.00
CA HIS A 146 -4.41 7.98 -14.38
C HIS A 146 -3.50 9.08 -13.84
N ASP A 147 -3.37 9.15 -12.52
CA ASP A 147 -2.42 10.01 -11.84
C ASP A 147 -1.30 9.16 -11.26
N ILE A 148 -0.05 9.61 -11.44
CA ILE A 148 1.16 8.96 -10.94
C ILE A 148 1.98 10.01 -10.19
N THR A 149 2.39 9.69 -8.97
CA THR A 149 3.34 10.49 -8.20
C THR A 149 4.51 9.61 -7.77
N GLU A 150 5.71 10.01 -8.13
CA GLU A 150 6.95 9.35 -7.73
C GLU A 150 7.55 10.05 -6.50
N TYR A 151 8.03 9.25 -5.56
CA TYR A 151 8.72 9.72 -4.37
C TYR A 151 10.08 9.04 -4.25
N ASP A 152 11.10 9.81 -3.88
CA ASP A 152 12.39 9.24 -3.49
C ASP A 152 12.21 8.26 -2.33
N ILE A 153 12.85 7.09 -2.41
CA ILE A 153 12.85 6.13 -1.30
C ILE A 153 13.65 6.72 -0.14
N THR A 154 12.93 7.08 0.92
CA THR A 154 13.50 7.50 2.21
C THR A 154 12.80 6.73 3.33
N ALA A 155 13.50 6.52 4.45
CA ALA A 155 12.90 5.88 5.63
C ALA A 155 11.60 6.58 6.06
N LYS A 156 11.59 7.92 6.04
CA LYS A 156 10.39 8.72 6.33
C LYS A 156 9.22 8.37 5.41
N LYS A 157 9.45 8.28 4.10
CA LYS A 157 8.39 7.96 3.13
C LYS A 157 7.90 6.53 3.26
N LEU A 158 8.82 5.59 3.49
CA LEU A 158 8.50 4.20 3.74
C LEU A 158 7.62 3.99 4.99
N ILE A 159 7.87 4.77 6.05
CA ILE A 159 7.01 4.80 7.26
C ILE A 159 5.68 5.50 6.97
N GLU A 160 5.71 6.65 6.28
CA GLU A 160 4.50 7.41 5.90
C GLU A 160 3.50 6.54 5.12
N PHE A 161 4.00 5.66 4.25
CA PHE A 161 3.19 4.74 3.46
C PHE A 161 2.96 3.36 4.12
N GLY A 162 3.41 3.16 5.37
CA GLY A 162 3.12 1.95 6.14
C GLY A 162 3.84 0.68 5.68
N TYR A 163 4.89 0.79 4.86
CA TYR A 163 5.73 -0.36 4.48
C TYR A 163 6.64 -0.83 5.61
N TYR A 164 7.00 0.09 6.50
CA TYR A 164 7.80 -0.17 7.68
C TYR A 164 7.25 0.62 8.86
N GLU A 165 7.36 0.06 10.04
CA GLU A 165 7.05 0.79 11.27
C GLU A 165 8.22 1.72 11.63
N GLU A 166 7.93 2.78 12.37
CA GLU A 166 9.00 3.58 12.99
C GLU A 166 9.73 2.69 13.99
N ALA A 167 10.88 2.18 13.59
CA ALA A 167 11.73 1.46 14.51
C ALA A 167 12.37 2.46 15.50
N TYR A 168 12.36 2.10 16.78
CA TYR A 168 13.06 2.76 17.89
C TYR A 168 12.57 4.16 18.25
N ASP A 169 11.25 4.22 18.45
CA ASP A 169 10.61 5.26 19.24
C ASP A 169 10.91 5.09 20.76
N ALA A 170 10.23 5.87 21.61
CA ALA A 170 10.42 5.78 23.06
C ALA A 170 10.06 4.39 23.64
N GLU A 171 9.25 3.59 22.97
CA GLU A 171 8.91 2.23 23.38
C GLU A 171 10.02 1.24 23.03
N ASN A 172 10.59 1.28 21.81
CA ASN A 172 11.70 0.35 21.53
C ASN A 172 13.03 0.79 22.18
N ALA A 173 13.22 2.08 22.47
CA ALA A 173 14.34 2.54 23.31
C ALA A 173 14.27 1.93 24.73
N LYS A 174 13.06 1.77 25.29
CA LYS A 174 12.84 1.05 26.54
C LYS A 174 13.14 -0.44 26.42
N GLU A 175 12.83 -1.04 25.29
CA GLU A 175 13.17 -2.45 25.07
C GLU A 175 14.70 -2.65 25.01
N LEU A 176 15.40 -1.81 24.24
CA LEU A 176 16.86 -1.86 24.10
C LEU A 176 17.60 -1.59 25.41
N ILE A 177 17.14 -0.64 26.23
CA ILE A 177 17.77 -0.36 27.53
C ILE A 177 17.57 -1.51 28.53
N ASN A 178 16.63 -2.41 28.28
CA ASN A 178 16.44 -3.63 29.05
C ASN A 178 17.13 -4.85 28.41
N HIS A 179 17.74 -4.69 27.23
CA HIS A 179 18.45 -5.75 26.52
C HIS A 179 19.93 -5.80 26.93
N SER A 180 20.27 -6.71 27.85
CA SER A 180 21.59 -6.76 28.49
C SER A 180 22.76 -6.94 27.51
N GLU A 181 22.60 -7.74 26.46
CA GLU A 181 23.63 -7.94 25.43
C GLU A 181 23.90 -6.65 24.64
N PHE A 182 22.85 -5.89 24.33
CA PHE A 182 22.95 -4.63 23.60
C PHE A 182 23.71 -3.60 24.42
N LEU A 183 23.31 -3.44 25.69
CA LEU A 183 23.96 -2.51 26.60
C LEU A 183 25.43 -2.84 26.84
N ASN A 184 25.77 -4.12 26.97
CA ASN A 184 27.16 -4.53 27.17
C ASN A 184 28.02 -4.14 25.98
N LEU A 185 27.56 -4.43 24.75
CA LEU A 185 28.30 -4.11 23.54
C LEU A 185 28.40 -2.60 23.29
N LEU A 186 27.34 -1.85 23.58
CA LEU A 186 27.37 -0.39 23.46
C LEU A 186 28.29 0.25 24.50
N SER A 187 28.32 -0.33 25.72
CA SER A 187 29.15 0.16 26.82
C SER A 187 30.66 0.00 26.59
N ASP A 188 31.07 -0.85 25.64
CA ASP A 188 32.47 -0.98 25.23
C ASP A 188 32.99 0.29 24.52
N SER A 189 32.08 1.10 23.95
CA SER A 189 32.42 2.30 23.17
C SER A 189 31.79 3.59 23.72
N VAL A 190 30.66 3.51 24.41
CA VAL A 190 29.93 4.65 25.00
C VAL A 190 29.87 4.47 26.52
N PRO A 191 30.19 5.50 27.34
CA PRO A 191 30.10 5.36 28.79
C PRO A 191 28.69 4.96 29.25
N ALA A 192 28.60 3.95 30.12
CA ALA A 192 27.33 3.36 30.54
C ALA A 192 26.36 4.36 31.20
N ASP A 193 26.87 5.41 31.85
CA ASP A 193 26.08 6.47 32.46
C ASP A 193 25.46 7.45 31.44
N VAL A 194 25.94 7.43 30.18
CA VAL A 194 25.41 8.21 29.07
C VAL A 194 24.29 7.46 28.33
N ILE A 195 24.32 6.12 28.35
CA ILE A 195 23.35 5.26 27.66
C ILE A 195 22.01 5.29 28.40
N THR A 196 21.16 6.23 28.00
CA THR A 196 19.80 6.44 28.52
C THR A 196 18.78 6.28 27.39
N GLU A 197 17.49 6.10 27.72
CA GLU A 197 16.41 6.09 26.72
C GLU A 197 16.48 7.35 25.84
N ASP A 198 16.65 8.53 26.46
CA ASP A 198 16.78 9.80 25.74
C ASP A 198 18.00 9.86 24.81
N PHE A 199 19.12 9.29 25.23
CA PHE A 199 20.31 9.18 24.38
C PHE A 199 20.01 8.31 23.15
N LEU A 200 19.45 7.11 23.35
CA LEU A 200 19.13 6.18 22.27
C LEU A 200 18.15 6.81 21.27
N VAL A 201 17.09 7.46 21.75
CA VAL A 201 16.11 8.14 20.87
C VAL A 201 16.75 9.27 20.07
N LYS A 202 17.65 10.07 20.66
CA LYS A 202 18.32 11.17 19.94
C LYS A 202 19.33 10.65 18.92
N ALA A 203 20.19 9.73 19.34
CA ALA A 203 21.17 9.09 18.48
C ALA A 203 20.52 8.44 17.26
N TRP A 204 19.36 7.81 17.46
CA TRP A 204 18.54 7.27 16.40
C TRP A 204 18.07 8.34 15.42
N LYS A 205 17.38 9.38 15.92
CA LYS A 205 16.79 10.44 15.09
C LYS A 205 17.82 11.22 14.30
N GLU A 206 19.02 11.39 14.84
CA GLU A 206 20.05 12.23 14.24
C GLU A 206 21.01 11.45 13.33
N ASN A 207 21.22 10.14 13.56
CA ASN A 207 22.27 9.39 12.87
C ASN A 207 21.85 8.07 12.22
N VAL A 208 20.64 7.56 12.44
CA VAL A 208 20.16 6.40 11.68
C VAL A 208 19.67 6.85 10.31
N ARG A 209 20.32 6.33 9.27
CA ARG A 209 20.11 6.75 7.88
C ARG A 209 19.28 5.78 7.06
N TYR A 210 19.04 4.56 7.55
CA TYR A 210 18.46 3.47 6.78
C TYR A 210 17.39 2.70 7.57
N VAL A 211 16.45 2.12 6.83
CA VAL A 211 15.57 1.08 7.35
C VAL A 211 16.35 -0.23 7.32
N TYR A 212 16.49 -0.90 8.46
CA TYR A 212 17.27 -2.12 8.57
C TYR A 212 16.32 -3.33 8.49
N ASP A 213 16.61 -4.29 7.59
CA ASP A 213 15.98 -5.60 7.61
C ASP A 213 16.88 -6.63 8.34
N GLY A 214 16.25 -7.64 8.96
CA GLY A 214 16.93 -8.87 9.37
C GLY A 214 18.12 -8.80 10.34
N GLU A 215 18.95 -9.84 10.28
CA GLU A 215 20.01 -10.20 11.25
C GLU A 215 21.10 -9.12 11.45
N ALA A 216 21.24 -8.17 10.52
CA ALA A 216 22.22 -7.08 10.61
C ALA A 216 21.69 -5.83 11.34
N LEU A 217 20.41 -5.82 11.72
CA LEU A 217 19.78 -4.73 12.48
C LEU A 217 20.60 -4.40 13.74
N PHE A 218 21.00 -5.42 14.49
CA PHE A 218 21.68 -5.23 15.77
C PHE A 218 23.04 -4.51 15.63
N ASP A 219 23.89 -4.94 14.71
CA ASP A 219 25.24 -4.38 14.51
C ASP A 219 25.19 -2.96 13.92
N ASN A 220 24.27 -2.72 12.99
CA ASN A 220 24.14 -1.40 12.37
C ASN A 220 23.60 -0.35 13.35
N VAL A 221 22.62 -0.73 14.17
CA VAL A 221 22.09 0.13 15.23
C VAL A 221 23.18 0.46 16.24
N LEU A 222 23.94 -0.54 16.68
CA LEU A 222 25.08 -0.34 17.57
C LEU A 222 26.07 0.68 16.99
N THR A 223 26.41 0.53 15.70
CA THR A 223 27.34 1.41 15.00
C THR A 223 26.83 2.86 14.95
N SER A 224 25.57 3.09 14.57
CA SER A 224 25.01 4.44 14.49
C SER A 224 24.95 5.16 15.85
N MET A 225 24.75 4.42 16.94
CA MET A 225 24.77 4.95 18.31
C MET A 225 26.17 5.41 18.72
N ILE A 226 27.19 4.61 18.37
CA ILE A 226 28.59 4.94 18.61
C ILE A 226 28.98 6.18 17.80
N GLU A 227 28.67 6.20 16.50
CA GLU A 227 28.96 7.33 15.62
C GLU A 227 28.30 8.63 16.12
N TYR A 228 27.08 8.55 16.65
CA TYR A 228 26.41 9.70 17.27
C TYR A 228 27.17 10.21 18.49
N TYR A 229 27.52 9.32 19.42
CA TYR A 229 28.27 9.69 20.60
C TYR A 229 29.61 10.33 20.22
N GLU A 230 30.37 9.72 19.30
CA GLU A 230 31.64 10.25 18.83
C GLU A 230 31.48 11.62 18.17
N SER A 231 30.48 11.81 17.32
CA SER A 231 30.23 13.09 16.64
C SER A 231 29.85 14.24 17.59
N ALA A 232 29.28 13.93 18.75
CA ALA A 232 28.89 14.91 19.76
C ALA A 232 30.02 15.25 20.75
N HIS A 233 31.12 14.48 20.75
CA HIS A 233 32.22 14.58 21.72
C HIS A 233 33.61 14.78 21.07
N LEU A 234 33.65 15.00 19.75
CA LEU A 234 34.81 15.43 18.96
C LEU A 234 34.67 16.91 18.55
#